data_AF-A0A7C1I1Z0-F1
#
_entry.id   AF-A0A7C1I1Z0-F1
#
_cell.length_a   1.000
_cell.length_b   1.000
_cell.length_c   1.000
_cell.angle_alpha   90.00
_cell.angle_beta   90.00
_cell.angle_gamma   90.00
#
_symmetry.space_group_name_H-M   'P 1'
#
loop_
_entity.id
_entity.type
_entity.pdbx_description
1 polymer ?
#
loop_
_entity_poly.entity_id
_entity_poly.type
_entity_poly.pdbx_seq_one_letter_code
_entity_poly.pdbx_strand_id
1 'polypeptide(L)'
;MMQIDPDVVAAYPITPQTNLMQKFADFHADGDVGTELILVESEHSAMSACVGSASAGARTMTATSANGLALMVEIVYIAASLRLPIVMPVVNRALSGPINIHCDHSDAMLCRDSGWIQLFCVNAQEAYENTLQAVRIAEHPDVLLPVMVNFDGFITSHGMENVLIYDSAKVKRFVGEYHPQYHLLNPELPMTMGPLDLHDYYFEHKRGQIDAMQAARKVVLDVSREFAKEFGTRDDGYFRSYKLQDAEVAIVVLNSTGGTVNIVVDRLREQGKKVGAINLRVFRP
;
A
#
# COMPACT_ATOMS: atom_id res chain seq x y z
N MET A 1 2.69 -10.69 -2.12
CA MET A 1 3.01 -10.56 -3.56
C MET A 1 2.89 -11.89 -4.29
N MET A 2 3.59 -12.96 -3.87
CA MET A 2 3.50 -14.28 -4.54
C MET A 2 2.07 -14.76 -4.87
N GLN A 3 1.16 -14.76 -3.89
CA GLN A 3 -0.23 -15.20 -4.13
C GLN A 3 -1.08 -14.23 -4.97
N ILE A 4 -0.66 -12.97 -5.09
CA ILE A 4 -1.30 -11.98 -5.97
C ILE A 4 -0.89 -12.26 -7.42
N ASP A 5 0.34 -12.71 -7.63
CA ASP A 5 0.90 -13.03 -8.95
C ASP A 5 0.73 -11.83 -9.92
N PRO A 6 1.29 -10.64 -9.60
CA PRO A 6 1.15 -9.46 -10.43
C PRO A 6 1.81 -9.68 -11.79
N ASP A 7 1.31 -9.03 -12.84
CA ASP A 7 1.87 -9.17 -14.19
C ASP A 7 3.29 -8.61 -14.28
N VAL A 8 3.55 -7.49 -13.60
CA VAL A 8 4.86 -6.81 -13.62
C VAL A 8 5.27 -6.34 -12.24
N VAL A 9 6.54 -6.55 -11.92
CA VAL A 9 7.20 -5.95 -10.75
C VAL A 9 8.49 -5.27 -11.17
N ALA A 10 8.58 -3.96 -10.96
CA ALA A 10 9.84 -3.22 -11.13
C ALA A 10 10.51 -3.01 -9.79
N ALA A 11 11.82 -3.22 -9.70
CA ALA A 11 12.52 -3.25 -8.42
C ALA A 11 13.91 -2.61 -8.48
N TYR A 12 14.24 -1.91 -7.40
CA TYR A 12 15.58 -1.45 -7.07
C TYR A 12 15.83 -1.67 -5.57
N PRO A 13 17.01 -2.19 -5.16
CA PRO A 13 17.23 -2.59 -3.77
C PRO A 13 17.51 -1.39 -2.86
N ILE A 14 16.77 -1.29 -1.76
CA ILE A 14 17.04 -0.34 -0.67
C ILE A 14 16.69 -0.92 0.70
N THR A 15 17.62 -0.90 1.65
CA THR A 15 17.38 -1.38 3.02
C THR A 15 16.30 -0.53 3.70
N PRO A 16 15.37 -1.10 4.50
CA PRO A 16 15.17 -2.52 4.81
C PRO A 16 14.25 -3.28 3.82
N GLN A 17 13.78 -2.64 2.76
CA GLN A 17 12.91 -3.28 1.77
C GLN A 17 13.60 -4.38 0.95
N THR A 18 14.93 -4.34 0.78
CA THR A 18 15.70 -5.31 -0.03
C THR A 18 15.32 -6.77 0.21
N ASN A 19 15.10 -7.19 1.46
CA ASN A 19 14.77 -8.58 1.78
C ASN A 19 13.44 -9.04 1.13
N LEU A 20 12.41 -8.18 1.16
CA LEU A 20 11.12 -8.43 0.51
C LEU A 20 11.33 -8.69 -0.98
N MET A 21 12.14 -7.85 -1.63
CA MET A 21 12.39 -7.91 -3.06
C MET A 21 13.23 -9.11 -3.46
N GLN A 22 14.26 -9.45 -2.66
CA GLN A 22 15.05 -10.67 -2.82
C GLN A 22 14.16 -11.91 -2.71
N LYS A 23 13.28 -11.97 -1.70
CA LYS A 23 12.40 -13.12 -1.52
C LYS A 23 11.39 -13.25 -2.66
N PHE A 24 10.90 -12.14 -3.22
CA PHE A 24 10.05 -12.17 -4.40
C PHE A 24 10.82 -12.63 -5.65
N ALA A 25 12.08 -12.22 -5.80
CA ALA A 25 12.94 -12.70 -6.89
C ALA A 25 13.20 -14.22 -6.80
N ASP A 26 13.31 -14.79 -5.59
CA ASP A 26 13.39 -16.25 -5.41
C ASP A 26 12.14 -16.94 -5.99
N PHE A 27 10.94 -16.47 -5.62
CA PHE A 27 9.68 -17.04 -6.14
C PHE A 27 9.57 -16.93 -7.66
N HIS A 28 10.06 -15.83 -8.24
CA HIS A 28 10.13 -15.68 -9.70
C HIS A 28 11.12 -16.69 -10.32
N ALA A 29 12.32 -16.84 -9.75
CA ALA A 29 13.33 -17.77 -10.23
C ALA A 29 12.89 -19.24 -10.13
N ASP A 30 12.11 -19.58 -9.09
CA ASP A 30 11.56 -20.91 -8.86
C ASP A 30 10.32 -21.21 -9.75
N GLY A 31 9.78 -20.19 -10.45
CA GLY A 31 8.60 -20.34 -11.30
C GLY A 31 7.27 -20.35 -10.55
N ASP A 32 7.24 -19.88 -9.30
CA ASP A 32 6.03 -19.79 -8.47
C ASP A 32 5.09 -18.66 -8.92
N VAL A 33 5.60 -17.70 -9.71
CA VAL A 33 4.85 -16.56 -10.26
C VAL A 33 5.12 -16.38 -11.76
N GLY A 34 4.11 -15.93 -12.49
CA GLY A 34 4.22 -15.59 -13.92
C GLY A 34 4.70 -14.17 -14.19
N THR A 35 5.04 -13.42 -13.14
CA THR A 35 5.44 -12.00 -13.17
C THR A 35 6.66 -11.73 -14.05
N GLU A 36 6.61 -10.66 -14.84
CA GLU A 36 7.79 -10.04 -15.44
C GLU A 36 8.52 -9.17 -14.40
N LEU A 37 9.73 -9.56 -14.02
CA LEU A 37 10.54 -8.87 -13.01
C LEU A 37 11.56 -7.94 -13.67
N ILE A 38 11.37 -6.63 -13.53
CA ILE A 38 12.24 -5.60 -14.12
C ILE A 38 13.22 -5.09 -13.07
N LEU A 39 14.50 -5.41 -13.24
CA LEU A 39 15.59 -4.88 -12.41
C LEU A 39 16.13 -3.61 -13.04
N VAL A 40 15.79 -2.47 -12.44
CA VAL A 40 16.13 -1.14 -12.96
C VAL A 40 17.42 -0.58 -12.32
N GLU A 41 17.86 0.58 -12.78
CA GLU A 41 19.06 1.27 -12.32
C GLU A 41 18.84 2.26 -11.16
N SER A 42 17.59 2.63 -10.86
CA SER A 42 17.23 3.48 -9.72
C SER A 42 15.77 3.35 -9.31
N GLU A 43 15.40 3.86 -8.13
CA GLU A 43 14.01 3.90 -7.69
C GLU A 43 13.12 4.79 -8.57
N HIS A 44 13.64 5.90 -9.12
CA HIS A 44 12.90 6.73 -10.08
C HIS A 44 12.47 5.91 -11.31
N SER A 45 13.39 5.10 -11.82
CA SER A 45 13.18 4.20 -12.95
C SER A 45 12.24 3.06 -12.60
N ALA A 46 12.24 2.58 -11.35
CA ALA A 46 11.32 1.54 -10.90
C ALA A 46 9.87 2.03 -10.96
N MET A 47 9.59 3.21 -10.40
CA MET A 47 8.23 3.77 -10.48
C MET A 47 7.87 4.18 -11.92
N SER A 48 8.84 4.62 -12.74
CA SER A 48 8.61 4.93 -14.17
C SER A 48 8.22 3.68 -14.98
N ALA A 49 8.92 2.57 -14.75
CA ALA A 49 8.56 1.28 -15.33
C ALA A 49 7.17 0.83 -14.86
N CYS A 50 6.82 1.04 -13.58
CA CYS A 50 5.48 0.76 -13.09
C CYS A 50 4.40 1.61 -13.77
N VAL A 51 4.65 2.90 -13.98
CA VAL A 51 3.72 3.78 -14.72
C VAL A 51 3.51 3.27 -16.14
N GLY A 52 4.58 2.92 -16.85
CA GLY A 52 4.48 2.36 -18.20
C GLY A 52 3.69 1.05 -18.25
N SER A 53 4.00 0.13 -17.33
CA SER A 53 3.34 -1.17 -17.20
C SER A 53 1.84 -1.04 -16.88
N ALA A 54 1.49 -0.25 -15.85
CA ALA A 54 0.10 -0.05 -15.47
C ALA A 54 -0.69 0.67 -16.57
N SER A 55 -0.08 1.64 -17.25
CA SER A 55 -0.68 2.32 -18.41
C SER A 55 -0.93 1.37 -19.58
N ALA A 56 -0.09 0.34 -19.76
CA ALA A 56 -0.28 -0.69 -20.78
C ALA A 56 -1.43 -1.67 -20.46
N GLY A 57 -1.88 -1.71 -19.20
CA GLY A 57 -2.99 -2.53 -18.73
C GLY A 57 -2.59 -3.68 -17.81
N ALA A 58 -1.36 -3.70 -17.30
CA ALA A 58 -0.86 -4.75 -16.43
C ALA A 58 -1.09 -4.45 -14.94
N ARG A 59 -1.47 -5.48 -14.16
CA ARG A 59 -1.45 -5.42 -12.69
C ARG A 59 -0.01 -5.26 -12.22
N THR A 60 0.29 -4.11 -11.64
CA THR A 60 1.67 -3.66 -11.44
C THR A 60 1.97 -3.41 -9.96
N MET A 61 3.13 -3.92 -9.49
CA MET A 61 3.61 -3.66 -8.14
C MET A 61 5.09 -3.24 -8.13
N THR A 62 5.52 -2.62 -7.04
CA THR A 62 6.94 -2.36 -6.71
C THR A 62 7.09 -2.32 -5.20
N ALA A 63 8.27 -2.11 -4.66
CA ALA A 63 8.46 -1.84 -3.23
C ALA A 63 9.69 -0.95 -3.02
N THR A 64 9.67 -0.12 -1.99
CA THR A 64 10.78 0.80 -1.68
C THR A 64 10.84 1.18 -0.19
N SER A 65 11.79 2.06 0.15
CA SER A 65 11.99 2.67 1.47
C SER A 65 12.64 4.05 1.35
N ALA A 66 12.38 4.96 2.28
CA ALA A 66 13.19 6.15 2.54
C ALA A 66 13.63 6.95 1.30
N ASN A 67 14.94 7.06 1.08
CA ASN A 67 15.53 7.84 0.00
C ASN A 67 15.11 7.34 -1.38
N GLY A 68 14.78 6.04 -1.49
CA GLY A 68 14.26 5.46 -2.71
C GLY A 68 12.86 5.99 -3.01
N LEU A 69 11.99 6.03 -2.00
CA LEU A 69 10.68 6.70 -2.13
C LEU A 69 10.85 8.19 -2.43
N ALA A 70 11.81 8.86 -1.79
CA ALA A 70 12.10 10.28 -2.07
C ALA A 70 12.54 10.50 -3.52
N LEU A 71 13.33 9.58 -4.08
CA LEU A 71 13.76 9.60 -5.48
C LEU A 71 12.61 9.27 -6.45
N MET A 72 11.59 8.52 -6.00
CA MET A 72 10.37 8.23 -6.76
C MET A 72 9.35 9.38 -6.79
N VAL A 73 9.45 10.40 -5.93
CA VAL A 73 8.34 11.35 -5.64
C VAL A 73 7.72 11.96 -6.89
N GLU A 74 8.53 12.41 -7.84
CA GLU A 74 8.03 12.97 -9.10
C GLU A 74 7.05 12.00 -9.78
N ILE A 75 7.47 10.74 -9.94
CA ILE A 75 6.70 9.71 -10.64
C ILE A 75 5.54 9.19 -9.79
N VAL A 76 5.66 9.21 -8.45
CA VAL A 76 4.54 8.93 -7.53
C VAL A 76 3.37 9.88 -7.82
N TYR A 77 3.61 11.18 -7.99
CA TYR A 77 2.53 12.12 -8.36
C TYR A 77 1.95 11.83 -9.76
N ILE A 78 2.79 11.41 -10.71
CA ILE A 78 2.35 11.03 -12.07
C ILE A 78 1.43 9.81 -12.02
N ALA A 79 1.81 8.74 -11.31
CA ALA A 79 1.01 7.53 -11.19
C ALA A 79 -0.43 7.80 -10.71
N ALA A 80 -0.57 8.63 -9.68
CA ALA A 80 -1.89 9.00 -9.18
C ALA A 80 -2.64 9.93 -10.14
N SER A 81 -1.94 10.83 -10.84
CA SER A 81 -2.58 11.79 -11.76
C SER A 81 -3.10 11.09 -13.03
N LEU A 82 -2.42 10.03 -13.45
CA LEU A 82 -2.83 9.16 -14.56
C LEU A 82 -3.84 8.08 -14.16
N ARG A 83 -4.32 8.06 -12.91
CA ARG A 83 -5.30 7.09 -12.39
C ARG A 83 -4.85 5.63 -12.55
N LEU A 84 -3.58 5.36 -12.25
CA LEU A 84 -2.97 4.04 -12.42
C LEU A 84 -3.01 3.22 -11.11
N PRO A 85 -3.60 2.01 -11.10
CA PRO A 85 -3.68 1.18 -9.91
C PRO A 85 -2.37 0.41 -9.66
N ILE A 86 -1.40 1.09 -9.05
CA ILE A 86 -0.11 0.51 -8.64
C ILE A 86 -0.14 0.25 -7.14
N VAL A 87 0.29 -0.94 -6.70
CA VAL A 87 0.44 -1.26 -5.27
C VAL A 87 1.92 -1.28 -4.89
N MET A 88 2.26 -0.51 -3.87
CA MET A 88 3.64 -0.35 -3.39
C MET A 88 3.75 -0.60 -1.88
N PRO A 89 4.23 -1.77 -1.44
CA PRO A 89 4.80 -1.93 -0.12
C PRO A 89 5.92 -0.91 0.14
N VAL A 90 5.73 -0.08 1.17
CA VAL A 90 6.72 0.89 1.64
C VAL A 90 7.20 0.43 3.01
N VAL A 91 8.46 -0.01 3.07
CA VAL A 91 9.05 -0.42 4.34
C VAL A 91 9.62 0.83 5.01
N ASN A 92 8.86 1.39 5.95
CA ASN A 92 9.09 2.76 6.43
C ASN A 92 10.44 2.91 7.11
N ARG A 93 11.17 3.94 6.70
CA ARG A 93 12.53 4.23 7.15
C ARG A 93 12.78 5.73 7.11
N ALA A 94 13.62 6.19 8.03
CA ALA A 94 14.14 7.55 8.08
C ALA A 94 14.75 8.03 6.76
N LEU A 95 14.34 9.23 6.33
CA LEU A 95 15.03 10.00 5.30
C LEU A 95 16.40 10.45 5.80
N SER A 96 17.36 10.52 4.88
CA SER A 96 18.75 10.80 5.22
C SER A 96 18.99 12.24 5.67
N GLY A 97 19.81 12.40 6.71
CA GLY A 97 20.38 13.67 7.18
C GLY A 97 20.46 13.75 8.71
N PRO A 98 21.17 12.82 9.41
CA PRO A 98 22.15 11.83 8.93
C PRO A 98 21.53 10.53 8.37
N ILE A 99 22.34 9.70 7.70
CA ILE A 99 21.84 8.39 7.22
C ILE A 99 21.32 7.56 8.40
N ASN A 100 20.09 7.07 8.28
CA ASN A 100 19.47 6.21 9.26
C ASN A 100 18.66 5.14 8.53
N ILE A 101 18.98 3.87 8.81
CA ILE A 101 18.29 2.74 8.21
C ILE A 101 17.06 2.31 9.02
N HIS A 102 16.92 2.82 10.25
CA HIS A 102 15.83 2.46 11.14
C HIS A 102 14.53 3.19 10.80
N CYS A 103 13.45 2.68 11.39
CA CYS A 103 12.10 3.15 11.16
C CYS A 103 11.87 4.58 11.67
N ASP A 104 11.29 5.39 10.80
CA ASP A 104 10.33 6.45 11.11
C ASP A 104 9.33 6.51 9.93
N HIS A 105 8.38 7.45 9.95
CA HIS A 105 7.41 7.62 8.85
C HIS A 105 7.70 8.81 7.94
N SER A 106 8.90 9.39 7.99
CA SER A 106 9.25 10.58 7.21
C SER A 106 9.10 10.35 5.70
N ASP A 107 9.34 9.13 5.23
CA ASP A 107 9.19 8.72 3.84
C ASP A 107 7.73 8.65 3.39
N ALA A 108 6.86 7.95 4.12
CA ALA A 108 5.43 7.93 3.83
C ALA A 108 4.80 9.32 3.94
N MET A 109 5.21 10.11 4.94
CA MET A 109 4.71 11.47 5.16
C MET A 109 5.12 12.44 4.06
N LEU A 110 6.27 12.21 3.39
CA LEU A 110 6.68 12.95 2.20
C LEU A 110 5.66 12.81 1.06
N CYS A 111 4.99 11.67 0.98
CA CYS A 111 4.03 11.35 -0.09
C CYS A 111 2.56 11.47 0.35
N ARG A 112 2.25 12.08 1.50
CA ARG A 112 0.86 12.13 2.02
C ARG A 112 -0.14 12.88 1.12
N ASP A 113 0.36 13.79 0.28
CA ASP A 113 -0.46 14.65 -0.59
C ASP A 113 -0.31 14.25 -2.08
N SER A 114 0.29 13.08 -2.35
CA SER A 114 0.57 12.63 -3.72
C SER A 114 -0.62 12.04 -4.47
N GLY A 115 -1.79 11.94 -3.83
CA GLY A 115 -2.96 11.26 -4.39
C GLY A 115 -2.92 9.73 -4.25
N TRP A 116 -1.97 9.19 -3.47
CA TRP A 116 -1.92 7.77 -3.12
C TRP A 116 -2.73 7.48 -1.86
N ILE A 117 -3.43 6.36 -1.89
CA ILE A 117 -4.06 5.76 -0.70
C ILE A 117 -2.94 5.20 0.17
N GLN A 118 -2.99 5.41 1.49
CA GLN A 118 -1.96 4.94 2.41
C GLN A 118 -2.57 4.07 3.50
N LEU A 119 -2.24 2.78 3.46
CA LEU A 119 -2.56 1.81 4.49
C LEU A 119 -1.34 1.62 5.40
N PHE A 120 -1.54 1.55 6.71
CA PHE A 120 -0.53 1.33 7.74
C PHE A 120 -0.84 0.04 8.49
N CYS A 121 0.19 -0.76 8.76
CA CYS A 121 0.05 -2.11 9.29
C CYS A 121 0.68 -2.20 10.67
N VAL A 122 -0.02 -2.71 11.67
CA VAL A 122 0.54 -2.83 13.03
C VAL A 122 1.52 -4.00 13.15
N ASN A 123 1.38 -5.04 12.33
CA ASN A 123 2.17 -6.27 12.43
C ASN A 123 2.31 -6.99 11.09
N ALA A 124 3.02 -8.12 11.07
CA ALA A 124 3.29 -8.86 9.83
C ALA A 124 2.03 -9.44 9.18
N GLN A 125 1.05 -9.86 10.00
CA GLN A 125 -0.26 -10.32 9.53
C GLN A 125 -1.01 -9.21 8.80
N GLU A 126 -1.10 -8.01 9.39
CA GLU A 126 -1.75 -6.86 8.78
C GLU A 126 -1.03 -6.39 7.51
N ALA A 127 0.30 -6.51 7.44
CA ALA A 127 1.05 -6.22 6.21
C ALA A 127 0.67 -7.16 5.06
N TYR A 128 0.51 -8.46 5.36
CA TYR A 128 0.02 -9.45 4.41
C TYR A 128 -1.42 -9.15 3.96
N GLU A 129 -2.35 -8.98 4.92
CA GLU A 129 -3.77 -8.74 4.65
C GLU A 129 -4.03 -7.42 3.92
N ASN A 130 -3.37 -6.32 4.33
CA ASN A 130 -3.49 -5.03 3.65
C ASN A 130 -2.92 -5.06 2.23
N THR A 131 -1.88 -5.85 1.97
CA THR A 131 -1.36 -6.00 0.61
C THR A 131 -2.38 -6.67 -0.31
N LEU A 132 -3.13 -7.67 0.17
CA LEU A 132 -4.20 -8.30 -0.61
C LEU A 132 -5.36 -7.32 -0.87
N GLN A 133 -5.78 -6.59 0.16
CA GLN A 133 -6.85 -5.60 0.05
C GLN A 133 -6.45 -4.40 -0.82
N ALA A 134 -5.18 -3.99 -0.80
CA ALA A 134 -4.67 -2.88 -1.59
C ALA A 134 -4.88 -3.07 -3.09
N VAL A 135 -4.74 -4.30 -3.60
CA VAL A 135 -4.99 -4.60 -5.03
C VAL A 135 -6.45 -4.33 -5.38
N ARG A 136 -7.38 -4.86 -4.57
CA ARG A 136 -8.83 -4.66 -4.74
C ARG A 136 -9.25 -3.20 -4.64
N ILE A 137 -8.64 -2.46 -3.72
CA ILE A 137 -8.91 -1.03 -3.54
C ILE A 137 -8.38 -0.24 -4.74
N ALA A 138 -7.14 -0.51 -5.16
CA ALA A 138 -6.49 0.21 -6.25
C ALA A 138 -7.26 0.03 -7.57
N GLU A 139 -7.59 -1.22 -7.89
CA GLU A 139 -8.20 -1.63 -9.16
C GLU A 139 -9.72 -1.41 -9.22
N HIS A 140 -10.34 -0.96 -8.12
CA HIS A 140 -11.78 -0.71 -8.11
C HIS A 140 -12.13 0.37 -9.16
N PRO A 141 -13.14 0.18 -10.03
CA PRO A 141 -13.46 1.10 -11.12
C PRO A 141 -13.71 2.55 -10.68
N ASP A 142 -14.34 2.75 -9.52
CA ASP A 142 -14.58 4.08 -8.95
C ASP A 142 -13.31 4.73 -8.37
N VAL A 143 -12.26 3.95 -8.12
CA VAL A 143 -11.02 4.39 -7.45
C VAL A 143 -9.92 4.58 -8.48
N LEU A 144 -9.38 3.50 -9.07
CA LEU A 144 -8.25 3.58 -10.02
C LEU A 144 -7.17 4.56 -9.51
N LEU A 145 -6.75 4.36 -8.26
CA LEU A 145 -5.70 5.13 -7.60
C LEU A 145 -4.66 4.18 -7.03
N PRO A 146 -3.39 4.60 -7.01
CA PRO A 146 -2.34 3.77 -6.47
C PRO A 146 -2.37 3.73 -4.92
N VAL A 147 -1.88 2.64 -4.34
CA VAL A 147 -1.95 2.33 -2.90
C VAL A 147 -0.56 2.02 -2.34
N MET A 148 -0.17 2.74 -1.28
CA MET A 148 1.00 2.44 -0.45
C MET A 148 0.58 1.56 0.73
N VAL A 149 1.31 0.46 0.93
CA VAL A 149 1.15 -0.42 2.10
C VAL A 149 2.36 -0.23 3.00
N ASN A 150 2.17 0.53 4.06
CA ASN A 150 3.20 1.01 4.97
C ASN A 150 3.35 0.07 6.17
N PHE A 151 4.58 -0.35 6.46
CA PHE A 151 4.92 -1.12 7.66
C PHE A 151 6.34 -0.79 8.13
N ASP A 152 6.54 -0.81 9.45
CA ASP A 152 7.76 -0.29 10.08
C ASP A 152 9.01 -1.12 9.74
N GLY A 153 10.04 -0.42 9.26
CA GLY A 153 11.35 -0.99 8.98
C GLY A 153 12.02 -1.56 10.22
N PHE A 154 12.63 -2.74 10.09
CA PHE A 154 13.22 -3.54 11.16
C PHE A 154 12.23 -4.07 12.22
N ILE A 155 11.26 -3.27 12.67
CA ILE A 155 10.30 -3.67 13.70
C ILE A 155 9.32 -4.69 13.13
N THR A 156 8.61 -4.34 12.03
CA THR A 156 7.68 -5.26 11.37
C THR A 156 8.37 -6.01 10.24
N SER A 157 9.24 -5.35 9.47
CA SER A 157 9.83 -5.98 8.28
C SER A 157 10.88 -7.06 8.56
N HIS A 158 11.53 -7.01 9.73
CA HIS A 158 12.50 -8.02 10.18
C HIS A 158 12.04 -8.69 11.49
N GLY A 159 10.88 -8.30 12.01
CA GLY A 159 10.24 -8.97 13.15
C GLY A 159 9.78 -10.35 12.71
N MET A 160 10.13 -11.37 13.49
CA MET A 160 9.61 -12.72 13.29
C MET A 160 8.34 -12.90 14.11
N GLU A 161 7.25 -13.18 13.43
CA GLU A 161 5.94 -13.42 14.04
C GLU A 161 5.26 -14.60 13.34
N ASN A 162 4.37 -15.29 14.06
CA ASN A 162 3.51 -16.28 13.43
C ASN A 162 2.45 -15.56 12.59
N VAL A 163 2.44 -15.85 11.29
CA VAL A 163 1.47 -15.32 10.34
C VAL A 163 0.60 -16.46 9.82
N LEU A 164 -0.71 -16.25 9.79
CA LEU A 164 -1.65 -17.13 9.13
C LEU A 164 -1.67 -16.81 7.62
N ILE A 165 -0.97 -17.63 6.85
CA ILE A 165 -1.01 -17.58 5.38
C ILE A 165 -2.29 -18.27 4.91
N TYR A 166 -3.10 -17.58 4.12
CA TYR A 166 -4.35 -18.14 3.61
C TYR A 166 -4.13 -19.07 2.43
N ASP A 167 -5.13 -19.90 2.17
CA ASP A 167 -5.19 -20.74 0.97
C ASP A 167 -5.05 -19.90 -0.31
N SER A 168 -4.10 -20.30 -1.18
CA SER A 168 -3.78 -19.54 -2.39
C SER A 168 -4.96 -19.44 -3.37
N ALA A 169 -5.79 -20.48 -3.48
CA ALA A 169 -6.96 -20.42 -4.36
C ALA A 169 -8.00 -19.42 -3.84
N LYS A 170 -8.16 -19.33 -2.51
CA LYS A 170 -9.01 -18.33 -1.86
C LYS A 170 -8.48 -16.91 -2.05
N VAL A 171 -7.17 -16.71 -1.91
CA VAL A 171 -6.53 -15.40 -2.18
C VAL A 171 -6.71 -14.99 -3.63
N LYS A 172 -6.46 -15.89 -4.60
CA LYS A 172 -6.66 -15.60 -6.02
C LYS A 172 -8.12 -15.24 -6.34
N ARG A 173 -9.10 -15.92 -5.75
CA ARG A 173 -10.53 -15.56 -5.89
C ARG A 173 -10.87 -14.20 -5.30
N PHE A 174 -10.31 -13.87 -4.13
CA PHE A 174 -10.54 -12.58 -3.49
C PHE A 174 -9.94 -11.42 -4.30
N VAL A 175 -8.68 -11.55 -4.71
CA VAL A 175 -7.98 -10.53 -5.51
C VAL A 175 -8.65 -10.38 -6.87
N GLY A 176 -9.03 -11.50 -7.50
CA GLY A 176 -9.71 -11.53 -8.78
C GLY A 176 -8.78 -11.25 -9.97
N GLU A 177 -9.37 -11.29 -11.17
CA GLU A 177 -8.70 -10.94 -12.42
C GLU A 177 -8.78 -9.43 -12.67
N TYR A 178 -7.73 -8.86 -13.27
CA TYR A 178 -7.67 -7.46 -13.61
C TYR A 178 -8.00 -7.26 -15.09
N HIS A 179 -9.10 -6.54 -15.34
CA HIS A 179 -9.59 -6.22 -16.68
C HIS A 179 -9.72 -4.70 -16.82
N PRO A 180 -8.61 -3.97 -17.11
CA PRO A 180 -8.64 -2.52 -17.19
C PRO A 180 -9.52 -2.03 -18.33
N GLN A 181 -10.41 -1.07 -18.04
CA GLN A 181 -11.23 -0.44 -19.09
C GLN A 181 -10.43 0.54 -19.94
N TYR A 182 -9.46 1.23 -19.32
CA TYR A 182 -8.67 2.28 -19.95
C TYR A 182 -7.18 1.91 -19.88
N HIS A 183 -6.60 1.55 -21.03
CA HIS A 183 -5.17 1.24 -21.12
C HIS A 183 -4.64 1.47 -22.55
N LEU A 184 -3.35 1.81 -22.66
CA LEU A 184 -2.70 2.22 -23.90
C LEU A 184 -2.65 1.14 -24.98
N LEU A 185 -2.63 -0.14 -24.58
CA LEU A 185 -2.56 -1.27 -25.52
C LEU A 185 -3.94 -1.81 -25.90
N ASN A 186 -5.02 -1.07 -25.62
CA ASN A 186 -6.37 -1.42 -26.08
C ASN A 186 -6.55 -1.01 -27.56
N PRO A 187 -6.63 -1.97 -28.52
CA PRO A 187 -6.83 -1.62 -29.93
C PRO A 187 -8.21 -1.03 -30.23
N GLU A 188 -9.21 -1.29 -29.37
CA GLU A 188 -10.58 -0.81 -29.53
C GLU A 188 -10.76 0.62 -28.98
N LEU A 189 -9.87 1.05 -28.08
CA LEU A 189 -9.88 2.39 -27.49
C LEU A 189 -8.49 3.05 -27.58
N PRO A 190 -8.03 3.47 -28.78
CA PRO A 190 -6.77 4.19 -28.92
C PRO A 190 -6.80 5.47 -28.07
N MET A 191 -5.79 5.64 -27.21
CA MET A 191 -5.74 6.76 -26.27
C MET A 191 -4.33 7.30 -26.10
N THR A 192 -4.23 8.54 -25.60
CA THR A 192 -2.98 9.16 -25.17
C THR A 192 -3.04 9.34 -23.66
N MET A 193 -1.97 8.98 -22.95
CA MET A 193 -1.83 9.19 -21.50
C MET A 193 -0.65 10.13 -21.23
N GLY A 194 -0.86 11.08 -20.31
CA GLY A 194 0.12 12.10 -19.96
C GLY A 194 0.46 13.12 -21.06
N PRO A 195 -0.50 13.62 -21.87
CA PRO A 195 -0.21 14.74 -22.77
C PRO A 195 0.13 16.01 -21.99
N LEU A 196 0.68 17.02 -22.68
CA LEU A 196 0.75 18.38 -22.14
C LEU A 196 -0.68 18.87 -21.88
N ASP A 197 -0.93 19.23 -20.64
CA ASP A 197 -2.20 19.73 -20.17
C ASP A 197 -2.06 21.17 -19.69
N LEU A 198 -2.96 22.04 -20.14
CA LEU A 198 -2.91 23.47 -19.90
C LEU A 198 -3.97 23.88 -18.86
N HIS A 199 -4.00 25.17 -18.53
CA HIS A 199 -4.82 25.72 -17.46
C HIS A 199 -6.34 25.56 -17.66
N ASP A 200 -6.78 25.21 -18.86
CA ASP A 200 -8.17 24.99 -19.26
C ASP A 200 -8.70 23.58 -18.93
N TYR A 201 -7.83 22.59 -18.69
CA TYR A 201 -8.23 21.22 -18.33
C TYR A 201 -7.50 20.66 -17.09
N TYR A 202 -6.37 21.24 -16.69
CA TYR A 202 -5.59 20.73 -15.55
C TYR A 202 -6.39 20.67 -14.25
N PHE A 203 -7.28 21.63 -14.02
CA PHE A 203 -8.10 21.64 -12.82
C PHE A 203 -9.10 20.47 -12.81
N GLU A 204 -9.68 20.14 -13.97
CA GLU A 204 -10.62 19.06 -14.20
C GLU A 204 -9.97 17.69 -13.95
N HIS A 205 -8.73 17.51 -14.40
CA HIS A 205 -7.96 16.29 -14.11
C HIS A 205 -7.71 16.12 -12.60
N LYS A 206 -7.32 17.20 -11.91
CA LYS A 206 -7.16 17.18 -10.44
C LYS A 206 -8.51 16.96 -9.72
N ARG A 207 -9.61 17.48 -10.26
CA ARG A 207 -10.95 17.21 -9.74
C ARG A 207 -11.31 15.73 -9.83
N GLY A 208 -11.03 15.09 -10.97
CA GLY A 208 -11.24 13.64 -11.14
C GLY A 208 -10.44 12.81 -10.13
N GLN A 209 -9.20 13.20 -9.81
CA GLN A 209 -8.40 12.56 -8.75
C GLN A 209 -9.02 12.74 -7.35
N ILE A 210 -9.59 13.91 -7.05
CA ILE A 210 -10.29 14.17 -5.79
C ILE A 210 -11.55 13.32 -5.69
N ASP A 211 -12.35 13.23 -6.76
CA ASP A 211 -13.58 12.44 -6.77
C ASP A 211 -13.30 10.94 -6.54
N ALA A 212 -12.21 10.43 -7.11
CA ALA A 212 -11.72 9.07 -6.86
C ALA A 212 -11.29 8.85 -5.41
N MET A 213 -10.57 9.81 -4.84
CA MET A 213 -10.15 9.77 -3.44
C MET A 213 -11.37 9.80 -2.49
N GLN A 214 -12.44 10.52 -2.86
CA GLN A 214 -13.71 10.47 -2.13
C GLN A 214 -14.41 9.12 -2.27
N ALA A 215 -14.46 8.55 -3.47
CA ALA A 215 -15.03 7.22 -3.70
C ALA A 215 -14.27 6.13 -2.93
N ALA A 216 -12.94 6.24 -2.85
CA ALA A 216 -12.07 5.32 -2.12
C ALA A 216 -12.47 5.18 -0.64
N ARG A 217 -13.06 6.21 -0.02
CA ARG A 217 -13.59 6.12 1.35
C ARG A 217 -14.55 4.95 1.49
N LYS A 218 -15.56 4.85 0.62
CA LYS A 218 -16.55 3.77 0.66
C LYS A 218 -15.89 2.43 0.30
N VAL A 219 -15.09 2.41 -0.76
CA VAL A 219 -14.47 1.19 -1.28
C VAL A 219 -13.55 0.52 -0.26
N VAL A 220 -12.75 1.29 0.48
CA VAL A 220 -11.87 0.74 1.53
C VAL A 220 -12.67 0.00 2.62
N LEU A 221 -13.83 0.54 3.03
CA LEU A 221 -14.70 -0.12 4.00
C LEU A 221 -15.40 -1.36 3.43
N ASP A 222 -15.83 -1.30 2.17
CA ASP A 222 -16.45 -2.45 1.49
C ASP A 222 -15.47 -3.60 1.35
N VAL A 223 -14.26 -3.33 0.84
CA VAL A 223 -13.19 -4.33 0.70
C VAL A 223 -12.79 -4.91 2.05
N SER A 224 -12.72 -4.08 3.10
CA SER A 224 -12.44 -4.55 4.47
C SER A 224 -13.51 -5.51 4.99
N ARG A 225 -14.79 -5.21 4.76
CA ARG A 225 -15.91 -6.10 5.13
C ARG A 225 -15.92 -7.40 4.33
N GLU A 226 -15.67 -7.32 3.03
CA GLU A 226 -15.55 -8.48 2.15
C GLU A 226 -14.41 -9.39 2.60
N PHE A 227 -13.24 -8.81 2.90
CA PHE A 227 -12.07 -9.53 3.38
C PHE A 227 -12.36 -10.24 4.70
N ALA A 228 -12.94 -9.53 5.68
CA ALA A 228 -13.31 -10.10 6.97
C ALA A 228 -14.27 -11.28 6.82
N LYS A 229 -15.29 -11.14 5.96
CA LYS A 229 -16.26 -12.21 5.68
C LYS A 229 -15.60 -13.41 4.99
N GLU A 230 -14.77 -13.16 3.99
CA GLU A 230 -14.13 -14.21 3.21
C GLU A 230 -13.14 -14.99 4.08
N PHE A 231 -12.21 -14.31 4.76
CA PHE A 231 -11.12 -14.95 5.50
C PHE A 231 -11.43 -15.25 6.97
N GLY A 232 -12.60 -14.86 7.47
CA GLY A 232 -13.00 -15.06 8.86
C GLY A 232 -12.20 -14.19 9.84
N THR A 233 -11.73 -13.03 9.39
CA THR A 233 -10.99 -12.07 10.19
C THR A 233 -11.91 -10.97 10.73
N ARG A 234 -11.34 -10.03 11.48
CA ARG A 234 -12.03 -8.81 11.90
C ARG A 234 -12.11 -7.83 10.73
N ASP A 235 -13.21 -7.08 10.68
CA ASP A 235 -13.29 -5.88 9.84
C ASP A 235 -12.52 -4.73 10.52
N ASP A 236 -11.37 -4.37 9.95
CA ASP A 236 -10.50 -3.32 10.49
C ASP A 236 -10.84 -1.90 10.01
N GLY A 237 -11.72 -1.77 9.01
CA GLY A 237 -12.18 -0.48 8.47
C GLY A 237 -11.05 0.53 8.27
N TYR A 238 -11.22 1.75 8.81
CA TYR A 238 -10.18 2.79 8.80
C TYR A 238 -9.20 2.71 9.96
N PHE A 239 -9.62 2.15 11.09
CA PHE A 239 -8.84 2.09 12.30
C PHE A 239 -9.40 1.05 13.24
N ARG A 240 -8.52 0.53 14.10
CA ARG A 240 -8.90 -0.35 15.20
C ARG A 240 -9.00 0.42 16.51
N SER A 241 -10.20 0.47 17.07
CA SER A 241 -10.42 0.86 18.45
C SER A 241 -9.96 -0.23 19.42
N TYR A 242 -9.27 0.13 20.48
CA TYR A 242 -8.84 -0.77 21.54
C TYR A 242 -9.22 -0.22 22.92
N LYS A 243 -10.14 -0.92 23.61
CA LYS A 243 -10.68 -0.56 24.94
C LYS A 243 -11.11 0.91 25.05
N LEU A 244 -11.92 1.38 24.09
CA LEU A 244 -12.39 2.78 24.02
C LEU A 244 -13.74 3.04 24.66
N GLN A 245 -14.56 2.01 24.91
CA GLN A 245 -15.98 2.18 25.27
C GLN A 245 -16.20 3.05 26.53
N ASP A 246 -15.31 2.94 27.51
CA ASP A 246 -15.33 3.67 28.78
C ASP A 246 -14.04 4.47 29.03
N ALA A 247 -13.20 4.66 28.00
CA ALA A 247 -11.93 5.35 28.13
C ALA A 247 -12.12 6.86 28.38
N GLU A 248 -11.42 7.40 29.37
CA GLU A 248 -11.31 8.84 29.65
C GLU A 248 -10.16 9.48 28.86
N VAL A 249 -9.13 8.70 28.52
CA VAL A 249 -7.97 9.13 27.73
C VAL A 249 -7.72 8.11 26.62
N ALA A 250 -7.52 8.57 25.40
CA ALA A 250 -7.14 7.74 24.27
C ALA A 250 -5.88 8.26 23.58
N ILE A 251 -5.05 7.35 23.08
CA ILE A 251 -3.91 7.66 22.21
C ILE A 251 -4.22 7.19 20.78
N VAL A 252 -3.86 8.00 19.79
CA VAL A 252 -3.92 7.63 18.37
C VAL A 252 -2.51 7.35 17.89
N VAL A 253 -2.29 6.16 17.34
CA VAL A 253 -0.98 5.74 16.86
C VAL A 253 -1.05 5.08 15.50
N LEU A 254 0.08 5.08 14.80
CA LEU A 254 0.28 4.46 13.50
C LEU A 254 1.22 3.26 13.64
N ASN A 255 1.02 2.25 12.79
CA ASN A 255 1.98 1.18 12.53
C ASN A 255 2.33 0.37 13.81
N SER A 256 3.54 -0.19 13.89
CA SER A 256 3.95 -1.15 14.93
C SER A 256 3.81 -0.65 16.37
N THR A 257 3.87 0.67 16.57
CA THR A 257 3.63 1.30 17.88
C THR A 257 2.28 0.87 18.48
N GLY A 258 1.29 0.60 17.64
CA GLY A 258 -0.02 0.11 18.05
C GLY A 258 0.00 -1.19 18.85
N GLY A 259 0.90 -2.12 18.52
CA GLY A 259 1.06 -3.38 19.24
C GLY A 259 1.50 -3.15 20.67
N THR A 260 2.55 -2.35 20.86
CA THR A 260 3.06 -1.99 22.19
C THR A 260 2.05 -1.18 23.00
N VAL A 261 1.37 -0.22 22.37
CA VAL A 261 0.34 0.60 23.02
C VAL A 261 -0.79 -0.25 23.57
N ASN A 262 -1.27 -1.24 22.82
CA ASN A 262 -2.34 -2.13 23.30
C ASN A 262 -1.91 -2.88 24.59
N ILE A 263 -0.66 -3.35 24.66
CA ILE A 263 -0.11 -4.01 25.87
C ILE A 263 -0.03 -3.03 27.05
N VAL A 264 0.36 -1.77 26.81
CA VAL A 264 0.43 -0.75 27.86
C VAL A 264 -0.97 -0.36 28.34
N VAL A 265 -1.94 -0.25 27.42
CA VAL A 265 -3.35 -0.02 27.75
C VAL A 265 -3.87 -1.11 28.68
N ASP A 266 -3.57 -2.38 28.41
CA ASP A 266 -3.96 -3.49 29.28
C ASP A 266 -3.40 -3.34 30.71
N ARG A 267 -2.10 -3.07 30.84
CA ARG A 267 -1.45 -2.88 32.15
C ARG A 267 -2.02 -1.70 32.93
N LEU A 268 -2.31 -0.59 32.26
CA LEU A 268 -2.90 0.59 32.91
C LEU A 268 -4.37 0.35 33.30
N ARG A 269 -5.10 -0.43 32.50
CA ARG A 269 -6.47 -0.84 32.82
C ARG A 269 -6.52 -1.75 34.05
N GLU A 270 -5.56 -2.66 34.21
CA GLU A 270 -5.41 -3.47 35.43
C GLU A 270 -5.16 -2.61 36.68
N GLN A 271 -4.58 -1.42 36.51
CA GLN A 271 -4.37 -0.43 37.58
C GLN A 271 -5.56 0.52 37.78
N GLY A 272 -6.70 0.24 37.15
CA GLY A 272 -7.92 1.03 37.26
C GLY A 272 -7.91 2.34 36.45
N LYS A 273 -6.95 2.54 35.55
CA LYS A 273 -6.92 3.71 34.66
C LYS A 273 -7.83 3.49 33.45
N LYS A 274 -8.71 4.44 33.15
CA LYS A 274 -9.61 4.36 31.99
C LYS A 274 -8.93 4.87 30.72
N VAL A 275 -8.01 4.07 30.17
CA VAL A 275 -7.26 4.43 28.96
C VAL A 275 -7.60 3.54 27.77
N GLY A 276 -7.53 4.05 26.55
CA GLY A 276 -7.72 3.28 25.33
C GLY A 276 -6.79 3.72 24.21
N ALA A 277 -6.92 3.08 23.05
CA ALA A 277 -6.11 3.40 21.88
C ALA A 277 -6.90 3.30 20.57
N ILE A 278 -6.44 4.08 19.59
CA ILE A 278 -6.86 3.99 18.19
C ILE A 278 -5.61 3.66 17.38
N ASN A 279 -5.60 2.49 16.76
CA ASN A 279 -4.56 2.10 15.80
C ASN A 279 -5.06 2.46 14.41
N LEU A 280 -4.52 3.53 13.83
CA LEU A 280 -4.95 4.02 12.53
C LEU A 280 -4.41 3.09 11.44
N ARG A 281 -5.32 2.61 10.58
CA ARG A 281 -5.00 1.73 9.44
C ARG A 281 -4.96 2.51 8.15
N VAL A 282 -5.90 3.43 7.92
CA VAL A 282 -6.00 4.19 6.67
C VAL A 282 -5.64 5.64 6.97
N PHE A 283 -4.51 6.10 6.47
CA PHE A 283 -4.06 7.48 6.64
C PHE A 283 -4.48 8.39 5.47
N ARG A 284 -4.66 7.80 4.28
CA ARG A 284 -5.21 8.42 3.06
C ARG A 284 -6.04 7.38 2.28
N PRO A 285 -7.22 7.72 1.70
CA PRO A 285 -8.02 8.90 2.04
C PRO A 285 -8.31 8.96 3.54
#